data_AF-A0A1Z8B873-F1
#
_entry.id   AF-A0A1Z8B873-F1
#
_cell.length_a   1.000
_cell.length_b   1.000
_cell.length_c   1.000
_cell.angle_alpha   90.00
_cell.angle_beta   90.00
_cell.angle_gamma   90.00
#
_symmetry.space_group_name_H-M   'P 1'
#
loop_
_entity.id
_entity.type
_entity.pdbx_description
1 polymer ?
#
loop_
_entity_poly.entity_id
_entity_poly.type
_entity_poly.pdbx_seq_one_letter_code
_entity_poly.pdbx_strand_id
1 'polypeptide(L)'
;MKKLLVLVAVVAFLASCGKGDRGMVVGAKGKKWHPEKPYGMTLVPGGAFIMGKSDDDIAATRNAPTKTVTVPSYYMDETEITNAEYRQFVHWTRDSLFRTNLAIMADDNGATPGDNGIGEFAFLDAEGAGNDPLTPWEQYVQDNYVGLGPTGYEGRKLNHDVDLIWDTEDIPDEFYAEVYDQMYIPFDEAYNGERTIDTEKIIFTYTSLDLNAAARNRDPNKTRKDFISQVP
;
A
#
# COMPACT_ATOMS: atom_id res chain seq x y z
N MET A 1 -10.02 -66.37 39.76
CA MET A 1 -10.90 -65.94 38.65
C MET A 1 -11.73 -64.69 38.96
N LYS A 2 -12.34 -64.54 40.15
CA LYS A 2 -13.14 -63.34 40.52
C LYS A 2 -12.35 -62.01 40.49
N LYS A 3 -11.08 -62.00 40.95
CA LYS A 3 -10.23 -60.79 40.93
C LYS A 3 -9.78 -60.37 39.52
N LEU A 4 -9.69 -61.32 38.58
CA LEU A 4 -9.30 -61.06 37.19
C LEU A 4 -10.46 -60.41 36.41
N LEU A 5 -11.69 -60.86 36.66
CA LEU A 5 -12.92 -60.27 36.09
C LEU A 5 -13.12 -58.81 36.52
N VAL A 6 -12.83 -58.48 37.78
CA VAL A 6 -12.93 -57.10 38.28
C VAL A 6 -11.90 -56.19 37.60
N LEU A 7 -10.68 -56.68 37.35
CA LEU A 7 -9.63 -55.89 36.72
C LEU A 7 -9.92 -55.63 35.24
N VAL A 8 -10.47 -56.62 34.53
CA VAL A 8 -10.94 -56.45 33.14
C VAL A 8 -12.12 -55.48 33.06
N ALA A 9 -13.05 -55.53 34.02
CA ALA A 9 -14.18 -54.60 34.07
C ALA A 9 -13.74 -53.15 34.31
N VAL A 10 -12.73 -52.91 35.15
CA VAL A 10 -12.18 -51.57 35.40
C VAL A 10 -11.44 -51.02 34.18
N VAL A 11 -10.67 -51.85 33.48
CA VAL A 11 -9.98 -51.45 32.24
C VAL A 11 -11.00 -51.15 31.13
N ALA A 12 -12.07 -51.94 31.02
CA ALA A 12 -13.16 -51.68 30.08
C ALA A 12 -13.89 -50.36 30.38
N PHE A 13 -14.09 -50.03 31.67
CA PHE A 13 -14.70 -48.76 32.08
C PHE A 13 -13.81 -47.55 31.75
N LEU A 14 -12.49 -47.67 31.91
CA LEU A 14 -11.55 -46.60 31.56
C LEU A 14 -11.41 -46.42 30.04
N ALA A 15 -11.54 -47.49 29.26
CA ALA A 15 -11.57 -47.44 27.79
C ALA A 15 -12.90 -46.92 27.22
N SER A 16 -14.00 -47.02 27.98
CA SER A 16 -15.34 -46.54 27.60
C SER A 16 -15.49 -45.01 27.67
N CYS A 17 -14.49 -44.29 28.19
CA CYS A 17 -14.47 -42.83 28.14
C CYS A 17 -14.05 -42.36 26.74
N GLY A 18 -14.92 -42.59 25.76
CA GLY A 18 -14.74 -42.15 24.39
C GLY A 18 -14.71 -40.63 24.29
N LYS A 19 -13.56 -40.07 23.87
CA LYS A 19 -13.45 -38.69 23.41
C LYS A 19 -14.09 -38.59 22.02
N GLY A 20 -15.40 -38.46 21.99
CA GLY A 20 -16.18 -38.51 20.75
C GLY A 20 -17.28 -37.47 20.67
N ASP A 21 -17.09 -36.28 21.23
CA ASP A 21 -17.99 -35.15 20.98
C ASP A 21 -17.19 -33.95 20.47
N ARG A 22 -16.55 -34.15 19.32
CA ARG A 22 -16.17 -33.02 18.48
C ARG A 22 -17.36 -32.82 17.56
N GLY A 23 -18.20 -31.83 17.88
CA GLY A 23 -19.36 -31.48 17.08
C GLY A 23 -19.03 -31.39 15.59
N MET A 24 -20.03 -31.59 14.73
CA MET A 24 -19.87 -31.75 13.27
C MET A 24 -19.25 -30.55 12.54
N VAL A 25 -18.86 -29.49 13.26
CA VAL A 25 -18.11 -28.34 12.76
C VAL A 25 -16.89 -28.13 13.66
N VAL A 26 -15.80 -28.83 13.36
CA VAL A 26 -14.47 -28.48 13.87
C VAL A 26 -13.93 -27.38 12.97
N GLY A 27 -14.20 -26.12 13.35
CA GLY A 27 -13.86 -24.94 12.54
C GLY A 27 -12.44 -25.00 11.96
N ALA A 28 -12.28 -24.46 10.75
CA ALA A 28 -10.97 -24.40 10.10
C ALA A 28 -9.98 -23.69 11.03
N LYS A 29 -8.81 -24.29 11.26
CA LYS A 29 -7.74 -23.63 12.01
C LYS A 29 -7.33 -22.39 11.22
N GLY A 30 -7.58 -21.20 11.79
CA GLY A 30 -7.12 -19.95 11.21
C GLY A 30 -5.60 -19.94 11.05
N LYS A 31 -5.09 -19.20 10.05
CA LYS A 31 -3.66 -18.94 9.94
C LYS A 31 -3.19 -18.22 11.22
N LYS A 32 -2.10 -18.69 11.81
CA LYS A 32 -1.43 -17.95 12.88
C LYS A 32 -0.78 -16.71 12.27
N TRP A 33 -1.33 -15.54 12.57
CA TRP A 33 -0.74 -14.27 12.18
C TRP A 33 0.33 -13.89 13.19
N HIS A 34 1.59 -13.80 12.75
CA HIS A 34 2.66 -13.25 13.56
C HIS A 34 3.02 -11.90 12.92
N PRO A 35 2.67 -10.77 13.54
CA PRO A 35 3.05 -9.48 13.01
C PRO A 35 4.57 -9.37 13.09
N GLU A 36 5.24 -9.37 11.94
CA GLU A 36 6.66 -9.06 11.87
C GLU A 36 6.86 -7.58 12.19
N LYS A 37 7.98 -7.28 12.86
CA LYS A 37 8.38 -5.93 13.19
C LYS A 37 8.74 -5.20 11.88
N PRO A 38 8.06 -4.08 11.52
CA PRO A 38 8.46 -3.30 10.37
C PRO A 38 9.88 -2.78 10.53
N TYR A 39 10.61 -2.65 9.40
CA TYR A 39 11.97 -2.13 9.40
C TYR A 39 12.01 -0.69 9.94
N GLY A 40 13.01 -0.36 10.75
CA GLY A 40 13.19 0.99 11.32
C GLY A 40 12.18 1.41 12.41
N MET A 41 11.18 0.58 12.71
CA MET A 41 10.19 0.86 13.75
C MET A 41 10.49 0.13 15.05
N THR A 42 9.82 0.46 16.15
CA THR A 42 9.85 -0.26 17.42
C THR A 42 8.43 -0.48 17.97
N LEU A 43 8.22 -1.56 18.72
CA LEU A 43 6.92 -1.86 19.31
C LEU A 43 6.72 -1.01 20.57
N VAL A 44 5.72 -0.14 20.53
CA VAL A 44 5.23 0.57 21.71
C VAL A 44 4.17 -0.32 22.37
N PRO A 45 4.41 -0.85 23.59
CA PRO A 45 3.44 -1.69 24.26
C PRO A 45 2.21 -0.87 24.64
N GLY A 46 1.02 -1.43 24.44
CA GLY A 46 -0.23 -0.83 24.85
C GLY A 46 -0.29 -0.65 26.37
N GLY A 47 -0.89 0.46 26.79
CA GLY A 47 -0.95 0.86 28.19
C GLY A 47 -1.75 2.13 28.41
N ALA A 48 -1.88 2.52 29.68
CA ALA A 48 -2.47 3.78 30.08
C ALA A 48 -1.39 4.72 30.59
N PHE A 49 -1.39 5.97 30.13
CA PHE A 49 -0.49 7.01 30.61
C PHE A 49 -1.22 8.35 30.76
N ILE A 50 -0.65 9.26 31.56
CA ILE A 50 -1.19 10.61 31.74
C ILE A 50 -0.62 11.48 30.61
N MET A 51 -1.50 11.96 29.73
CA MET A 51 -1.17 12.87 28.64
C MET A 51 -1.49 14.30 29.06
N GLY A 52 -0.58 15.23 28.78
CA GLY A 52 -0.72 16.65 29.11
C GLY A 52 0.40 17.15 30.01
N LYS A 53 0.40 18.45 30.32
CA LYS A 53 1.43 19.06 31.17
C LYS A 53 1.10 18.79 32.63
N SER A 54 2.00 18.14 33.36
CA SER A 54 1.86 17.92 34.81
C SER A 54 2.18 19.15 35.65
N ASP A 55 2.92 20.11 35.08
CA ASP A 55 3.34 21.35 35.71
C ASP A 55 2.26 22.44 35.66
N ASP A 56 2.29 23.31 36.68
CA ASP A 56 1.33 24.39 36.84
C ASP A 56 1.43 25.41 35.69
N ASP A 57 0.28 25.74 35.13
CA ASP A 57 0.16 26.66 34.00
C ASP A 57 0.04 28.10 34.55
N ILE A 58 1.19 28.75 34.76
CA ILE A 58 1.28 30.13 35.28
C ILE A 58 0.47 31.11 34.41
N ALA A 59 0.35 30.83 33.10
CA ALA A 59 -0.37 31.67 32.15
C ALA A 59 -1.86 31.30 32.02
N ALA A 60 -2.35 30.30 32.78
CA ALA A 60 -3.73 29.80 32.77
C ALA A 60 -4.31 29.55 31.36
N THR A 61 -3.44 29.24 30.40
CA THR A 61 -3.79 29.12 28.98
C THR A 61 -4.56 27.82 28.70
N ARG A 62 -4.52 26.84 29.62
CA ARG A 62 -5.26 25.56 29.56
C ARG A 62 -5.04 24.80 28.24
N ASN A 63 -3.87 24.95 27.64
CA ASN A 63 -3.57 24.39 26.32
C ASN A 63 -3.30 22.87 26.35
N ALA A 64 -3.04 22.28 27.52
CA ALA A 64 -2.73 20.85 27.68
C ALA A 64 -3.28 20.26 28.99
N PRO A 65 -4.61 20.12 29.16
CA PRO A 65 -5.19 19.52 30.35
C PRO A 65 -4.75 18.06 30.51
N THR A 66 -4.36 17.69 31.72
CA THR A 66 -3.94 16.31 32.04
C THR A 66 -5.13 15.35 31.94
N LYS A 67 -5.01 14.33 31.09
CA LYS A 67 -6.00 13.26 30.94
C LYS A 67 -5.33 11.90 30.85
N THR A 68 -5.94 10.88 31.43
CA THR A 68 -5.47 9.50 31.26
C THR A 68 -5.93 8.97 29.91
N VAL A 69 -4.98 8.55 29.07
CA VAL A 69 -5.24 7.99 27.74
C VAL A 69 -4.76 6.54 27.71
N THR A 70 -5.61 5.65 27.20
CA THR A 70 -5.27 4.26 26.92
C THR A 70 -5.02 4.10 25.43
N VAL A 71 -3.84 3.61 25.05
CA VAL A 71 -3.45 3.41 23.64
C VAL A 71 -3.18 1.91 23.43
N PRO A 72 -3.71 1.29 22.36
CA PRO A 72 -3.36 -0.09 22.01
C PRO A 72 -1.89 -0.19 21.62
N SER A 73 -1.32 -1.40 21.58
CA SER A 73 0.04 -1.59 21.07
C SER A 73 0.14 -1.21 19.59
N TYR A 74 1.20 -0.50 19.21
CA TYR A 74 1.46 -0.08 17.82
C TYR A 74 2.96 0.01 17.56
N TYR A 75 3.34 0.17 16.30
CA TYR A 75 4.72 0.42 15.88
C TYR A 75 4.94 1.91 15.66
N MET A 76 6.10 2.41 16.09
CA MET A 76 6.53 3.81 15.89
C MET A 76 7.96 3.79 15.37
N ASP A 77 8.32 4.72 14.48
CA ASP A 77 9.70 4.88 14.01
C ASP A 77 10.66 5.09 15.19
N GLU A 78 11.82 4.43 15.13
CA GLU A 78 12.83 4.52 16.20
C GLU A 78 13.54 5.88 16.21
N THR A 79 13.68 6.51 15.04
CA THR A 79 14.29 7.83 14.84
C THR A 79 13.38 8.70 13.98
N GLU A 80 13.58 10.01 13.97
CA GLU A 80 12.94 10.85 12.95
C GLU A 80 13.41 10.45 11.55
N ILE A 81 12.57 10.72 10.54
CA ILE A 81 12.90 10.51 9.14
C ILE A 81 14.12 11.36 8.76
N THR A 82 15.14 10.70 8.22
CA THR A 82 16.37 11.34 7.79
C THR A 82 16.22 12.01 6.42
N ASN A 83 17.07 12.99 6.14
CA ASN A 83 17.12 13.62 4.80
C ASN A 83 17.42 12.61 3.68
N ALA A 84 18.09 11.48 3.98
CA ALA A 84 18.38 10.45 2.99
C ALA A 84 17.12 9.64 2.65
N GLU A 85 16.37 9.22 3.66
CA GLU A 85 15.10 8.50 3.49
C GLU A 85 14.06 9.36 2.78
N TYR A 86 13.97 10.64 3.14
CA TYR A 86 13.06 11.56 2.46
C TYR A 86 13.42 11.74 0.97
N ARG A 87 14.71 11.83 0.63
CA ARG A 87 15.14 11.87 -0.78
C ARG A 87 14.78 10.60 -1.53
N GLN A 88 14.96 9.43 -0.90
CA GLN A 88 14.58 8.16 -1.52
C GLN A 88 13.08 8.15 -1.85
N PHE A 89 12.23 8.62 -0.93
CA PHE A 89 10.80 8.75 -1.18
C PHE A 89 10.51 9.70 -2.35
N VAL A 90 11.11 10.90 -2.35
CA VAL A 90 10.88 11.89 -3.42
C VAL A 90 11.34 11.35 -4.79
N HIS A 91 12.50 10.71 -4.87
CA HIS A 91 12.98 10.09 -6.11
C HIS A 91 12.07 8.96 -6.56
N TRP A 92 11.62 8.11 -5.65
CA TRP A 92 10.68 7.05 -5.98
C TRP A 92 9.34 7.61 -6.51
N THR A 93 8.79 8.65 -5.87
CA THR A 93 7.54 9.29 -6.33
C THR A 93 7.73 9.95 -7.70
N ARG A 94 8.83 10.70 -7.89
CA ARG A 94 9.20 11.30 -9.18
C ARG A 94 9.27 10.24 -10.27
N ASP A 95 10.03 9.18 -10.03
CA ASP A 95 10.27 8.11 -11.00
C ASP A 95 8.98 7.35 -11.32
N SER A 96 8.13 7.10 -10.31
CA SER A 96 6.83 6.46 -10.50
C SER A 96 5.87 7.32 -11.32
N LEU A 97 5.85 8.63 -11.08
CA LEU A 97 5.02 9.56 -11.84
C LEU A 97 5.50 9.66 -13.28
N PHE A 98 6.81 9.79 -13.48
CA PHE A 98 7.40 9.85 -14.81
C PHE A 98 7.09 8.60 -15.64
N ARG A 99 7.26 7.40 -15.05
CA ARG A 99 6.88 6.14 -15.69
C ARG A 99 5.40 6.10 -16.05
N THR A 100 4.53 6.58 -15.16
CA THR A 100 3.09 6.66 -15.44
C THR A 100 2.82 7.53 -16.65
N ASN A 101 3.42 8.72 -16.72
CA ASN A 101 3.20 9.65 -17.83
C ASN A 101 3.79 9.10 -19.14
N LEU A 102 4.94 8.42 -19.10
CA LEU A 102 5.52 7.76 -20.27
C LEU A 102 4.60 6.63 -20.78
N ALA A 103 4.05 5.82 -19.88
CA ALA A 103 3.13 4.74 -20.24
C ALA A 103 1.82 5.28 -20.84
N ILE A 104 1.29 6.38 -20.28
CA ILE A 104 0.13 7.09 -20.85
C ILE A 104 0.45 7.64 -22.24
N MET A 105 1.60 8.30 -22.41
CA MET A 105 2.03 8.82 -23.70
C MET A 105 2.22 7.69 -24.74
N ALA A 106 2.72 6.54 -24.32
CA ALA A 106 2.83 5.36 -25.18
C ALA A 106 1.47 4.83 -25.61
N ASP A 107 0.52 4.71 -24.68
CA ASP A 107 -0.85 4.25 -24.96
C ASP A 107 -1.59 5.22 -25.90
N ASP A 108 -1.50 6.53 -25.64
CA ASP A 108 -2.14 7.58 -26.44
C ASP A 108 -1.61 7.61 -27.88
N ASN A 109 -0.33 7.31 -28.08
CA ASN A 109 0.30 7.25 -29.40
C ASN A 109 0.30 5.85 -30.04
N GLY A 110 -0.29 4.85 -29.36
CA GLY A 110 -0.32 3.47 -29.82
C GLY A 110 1.06 2.80 -29.93
N ALA A 111 2.04 3.27 -29.17
CA ALA A 111 3.37 2.69 -29.11
C ALA A 111 3.34 1.41 -28.27
N THR A 112 3.91 0.35 -28.83
CA THR A 112 3.99 -0.96 -28.18
C THR A 112 5.43 -1.31 -27.79
N PRO A 113 5.60 -2.20 -26.81
CA PRO A 113 6.92 -2.72 -26.46
C PRO A 113 7.63 -3.33 -27.67
N GLY A 114 8.88 -2.92 -27.89
CA GLY A 114 9.66 -3.29 -29.07
C GLY A 114 9.66 -2.25 -30.20
N ASP A 115 8.83 -1.21 -30.12
CA ASP A 115 8.88 -0.08 -31.06
C ASP A 115 10.09 0.86 -30.80
N ASN A 116 10.87 0.59 -29.74
CA ASN A 116 11.90 1.47 -29.18
C ASN A 116 11.30 2.77 -28.60
N GLY A 117 12.13 3.57 -27.93
CA GLY A 117 11.69 4.85 -27.37
C GLY A 117 10.66 4.70 -26.25
N ILE A 118 9.58 5.48 -26.31
CA ILE A 118 8.49 5.42 -25.32
C ILE A 118 7.77 4.06 -25.28
N GLY A 119 7.81 3.29 -26.37
CA GLY A 119 7.17 1.96 -26.43
C GLY A 119 7.71 1.00 -25.37
N GLU A 120 8.99 1.15 -24.99
CA GLU A 120 9.63 0.38 -23.92
C GLU A 120 9.01 0.63 -22.53
N PHE A 121 8.34 1.77 -22.35
CA PHE A 121 7.69 2.17 -21.10
C PHE A 121 6.18 1.92 -21.11
N ALA A 122 5.63 1.31 -22.16
CA ALA A 122 4.22 0.96 -22.25
C ALA A 122 3.77 0.09 -21.05
N PHE A 123 2.48 0.16 -20.73
CA PHE A 123 1.90 -0.64 -19.67
C PHE A 123 2.06 -2.14 -19.96
N LEU A 124 2.23 -2.95 -18.91
CA LEU A 124 2.45 -4.41 -19.04
C LEU A 124 1.22 -5.18 -19.55
N ASP A 125 0.06 -4.52 -19.62
CA ASP A 125 -1.15 -5.06 -20.24
C ASP A 125 -1.18 -4.87 -21.76
N ALA A 126 -0.31 -4.02 -22.32
CA ALA A 126 -0.19 -3.84 -23.75
C ALA A 126 0.32 -5.12 -24.44
N GLU A 127 -0.11 -5.32 -25.67
CA GLU A 127 0.32 -6.47 -26.48
C GLU A 127 1.85 -6.46 -26.62
N GLY A 128 2.51 -7.55 -26.18
CA GLY A 128 3.97 -7.68 -26.21
C GLY A 128 4.73 -7.17 -24.97
N ALA A 129 4.05 -6.58 -23.98
CA ALA A 129 4.70 -5.97 -22.81
C ALA A 129 4.99 -6.96 -21.69
N GLY A 130 4.12 -7.97 -21.56
CA GLY A 130 4.23 -9.01 -20.55
C GLY A 130 5.10 -10.17 -21.04
N ASN A 131 6.19 -10.45 -20.32
CA ASN A 131 7.00 -11.65 -20.54
C ASN A 131 6.28 -12.95 -20.10
N ASP A 132 5.26 -12.84 -19.25
CA ASP A 132 4.54 -13.98 -18.68
C ASP A 132 3.09 -14.07 -19.19
N PRO A 133 2.61 -15.27 -19.58
CA PRO A 133 1.22 -15.46 -19.94
C PRO A 133 0.33 -15.21 -18.71
N LEU A 134 -0.56 -14.22 -18.82
CA LEU A 134 -1.53 -13.91 -17.77
C LEU A 134 -2.37 -15.16 -17.43
N THR A 135 -2.56 -15.42 -16.15
CA THR A 135 -3.48 -16.47 -15.71
C THR A 135 -4.92 -16.11 -16.10
N PRO A 136 -5.85 -17.09 -16.23
CA PRO A 136 -7.25 -16.80 -16.55
C PRO A 136 -7.92 -15.84 -15.55
N TRP A 137 -7.50 -15.88 -14.28
CA TRP A 137 -7.97 -14.93 -13.27
C TRP A 137 -7.43 -13.53 -13.51
N GLU A 138 -6.14 -13.39 -13.85
CA GLU A 138 -5.54 -12.08 -14.12
C GLU A 138 -6.14 -11.42 -15.36
N GLN A 139 -6.36 -12.20 -16.43
CA GLN A 139 -7.07 -11.72 -17.62
C GLN A 139 -8.48 -11.23 -17.25
N TYR A 140 -9.24 -12.04 -16.50
CA TYR A 140 -10.57 -11.62 -16.04
C TYR A 140 -10.52 -10.33 -15.22
N VAL A 141 -9.54 -10.19 -14.32
CA VAL A 141 -9.40 -8.99 -13.50
C VAL A 141 -9.08 -7.77 -14.37
N GLN A 142 -8.16 -7.93 -15.32
CA GLN A 142 -7.76 -6.89 -16.25
C GLN A 142 -8.94 -6.39 -17.08
N ASP A 143 -9.69 -7.31 -17.69
CA ASP A 143 -10.82 -6.97 -18.57
C ASP A 143 -12.00 -6.31 -17.83
N ASN A 144 -12.16 -6.58 -16.52
CA ASN A 144 -13.35 -6.19 -15.77
C ASN A 144 -13.11 -5.13 -14.68
N TYR A 145 -11.86 -4.88 -14.28
CA TYR A 145 -11.58 -4.00 -13.13
C TYR A 145 -10.44 -3.00 -13.36
N VAL A 146 -9.54 -3.23 -14.30
CA VAL A 146 -8.46 -2.30 -14.62
C VAL A 146 -9.00 -1.16 -15.51
N GLY A 147 -8.53 0.06 -15.28
CA GLY A 147 -8.95 1.26 -16.01
C GLY A 147 -10.34 1.79 -15.69
N LEU A 148 -11.01 1.25 -14.65
CA LEU A 148 -12.35 1.71 -14.22
C LEU A 148 -12.34 2.93 -13.29
N GLY A 149 -11.18 3.56 -13.07
CA GLY A 149 -11.07 4.73 -12.23
C GLY A 149 -11.24 6.04 -13.02
N PRO A 150 -11.07 7.20 -12.34
CA PRO A 150 -11.30 8.52 -12.93
C PRO A 150 -10.32 8.88 -14.06
N THR A 151 -9.09 8.38 -14.04
CA THR A 151 -8.08 8.65 -15.07
C THR A 151 -8.13 7.66 -16.22
N GLY A 152 -8.75 6.48 -16.03
CA GLY A 152 -8.79 5.42 -17.03
C GLY A 152 -7.55 4.51 -17.01
N TYR A 153 -6.55 4.83 -16.18
CA TYR A 153 -5.29 4.10 -16.07
C TYR A 153 -5.15 3.35 -14.74
N GLU A 154 -6.15 3.43 -13.85
CA GLU A 154 -6.08 2.82 -12.52
C GLU A 154 -5.94 1.30 -12.58
N GLY A 155 -4.92 0.77 -11.90
CA GLY A 155 -4.67 -0.67 -11.84
C GLY A 155 -3.90 -1.23 -13.03
N ARG A 156 -3.59 -0.41 -14.04
CA ARG A 156 -2.64 -0.80 -15.10
C ARG A 156 -1.24 -0.91 -14.49
N LYS A 157 -0.50 -1.93 -14.90
CA LYS A 157 0.83 -2.21 -14.38
C LYS A 157 1.88 -1.48 -15.22
N LEU A 158 2.79 -0.76 -14.58
CA LEU A 158 3.90 -0.08 -15.24
C LEU A 158 5.06 -1.03 -15.51
N ASN A 159 5.81 -0.78 -16.57
CA ASN A 159 7.09 -1.45 -16.80
C ASN A 159 8.18 -0.83 -15.90
N HIS A 160 8.72 -1.64 -14.98
CA HIS A 160 9.82 -1.25 -14.09
C HIS A 160 11.17 -1.85 -14.49
N ASP A 161 11.22 -2.67 -15.55
CA ASP A 161 12.44 -3.36 -15.98
C ASP A 161 13.38 -2.45 -16.77
N VAL A 162 12.84 -1.39 -17.38
CA VAL A 162 13.58 -0.41 -18.17
C VAL A 162 13.99 0.77 -17.29
N ASP A 163 15.26 1.16 -17.32
CA ASP A 163 15.77 2.30 -16.56
C ASP A 163 15.28 3.64 -17.15
N LEU A 164 15.05 4.61 -16.26
CA LEU A 164 14.65 5.97 -16.67
C LEU A 164 15.88 6.75 -17.15
N ILE A 165 15.70 7.47 -18.25
CA ILE A 165 16.71 8.29 -18.89
C ILE A 165 16.49 9.74 -18.46
N TRP A 166 17.45 10.30 -17.74
CA TRP A 166 17.39 11.69 -17.26
C TRP A 166 18.34 12.62 -18.00
N ASP A 167 19.34 12.06 -18.70
CA ASP A 167 20.27 12.81 -19.54
C ASP A 167 19.58 13.17 -20.85
N THR A 168 19.57 14.47 -21.18
CA THR A 168 18.93 14.99 -22.39
C THR A 168 19.60 14.50 -23.68
N GLU A 169 20.88 14.12 -23.64
CA GLU A 169 21.59 13.60 -24.81
C GLU A 169 21.18 12.17 -25.18
N ASP A 170 20.69 11.41 -24.19
CA ASP A 170 20.30 10.00 -24.33
C ASP A 170 18.79 9.81 -24.56
N ILE A 171 18.02 10.89 -24.62
CA ILE A 171 16.56 10.83 -24.82
C ILE A 171 16.24 10.14 -26.16
N PRO A 172 15.43 9.07 -26.16
CA PRO A 172 15.33 8.21 -27.32
C PRO A 172 14.41 8.73 -28.42
N ASP A 173 13.41 9.55 -28.10
CA ASP A 173 12.45 10.11 -29.06
C ASP A 173 11.81 11.43 -28.57
N GLU A 174 10.99 12.03 -29.46
CA GLU A 174 10.28 13.30 -29.21
C GLU A 174 9.22 13.19 -28.11
N PHE A 175 8.53 12.06 -28.00
CA PHE A 175 7.47 11.88 -27.01
C PHE A 175 8.02 11.73 -25.60
N TYR A 176 9.16 11.06 -25.45
CA TYR A 176 9.91 11.01 -24.21
C TYR A 176 10.36 12.41 -23.79
N ALA A 177 10.86 13.20 -24.75
CA ALA A 177 11.24 14.59 -24.52
C ALA A 177 10.05 15.44 -24.06
N GLU A 178 8.85 15.21 -24.60
CA GLU A 178 7.64 15.91 -24.18
C GLU A 178 7.27 15.58 -22.73
N VAL A 179 7.23 14.30 -22.36
CA VAL A 179 6.94 13.90 -20.98
C VAL A 179 8.01 14.42 -20.02
N TYR A 180 9.28 14.41 -20.43
CA TYR A 180 10.37 15.02 -19.68
C TYR A 180 10.09 16.51 -19.47
N ASP A 181 9.83 17.27 -20.54
CA ASP A 181 9.58 18.71 -20.47
C ASP A 181 8.41 19.06 -19.54
N GLN A 182 7.34 18.26 -19.60
CA GLN A 182 6.16 18.42 -18.74
C GLN A 182 6.47 18.29 -17.25
N MET A 183 7.52 17.59 -16.83
CA MET A 183 7.88 17.47 -15.41
C MET A 183 8.64 18.67 -14.85
N TYR A 184 9.25 19.48 -15.71
CA TYR A 184 10.10 20.58 -15.28
C TYR A 184 9.34 21.90 -15.32
N ILE A 185 9.86 22.89 -14.62
CA ILE A 185 9.37 24.27 -14.73
C ILE A 185 9.60 24.79 -16.16
N PRO A 186 8.77 25.72 -16.65
CA PRO A 186 8.99 26.38 -17.94
C PRO A 186 10.36 27.07 -18.04
N PHE A 187 10.88 27.21 -19.27
CA PHE A 187 12.20 27.83 -19.51
C PHE A 187 12.27 29.30 -19.06
N ASP A 188 11.17 30.02 -19.10
CA ASP A 188 11.05 31.42 -18.68
C ASP A 188 11.03 31.60 -17.16
N GLU A 189 10.72 30.55 -16.41
CA GLU A 189 10.79 30.53 -14.94
C GLU A 189 12.15 30.01 -14.42
N ALA A 190 12.99 29.47 -15.30
CA ALA A 190 14.28 28.89 -14.93
C ALA A 190 15.25 29.96 -14.42
N TYR A 191 15.67 29.84 -13.16
CA TYR A 191 16.70 30.70 -12.58
C TYR A 191 18.09 30.26 -13.05
N ASN A 192 18.91 31.20 -13.51
CA ASN A 192 20.28 30.95 -14.02
C ASN A 192 20.37 29.98 -15.23
N GLY A 193 19.27 29.76 -15.95
CA GLY A 193 19.25 28.87 -17.12
C GLY A 193 19.27 27.38 -16.75
N GLU A 194 19.15 27.03 -15.47
CA GLU A 194 19.00 25.65 -15.01
C GLU A 194 17.53 25.40 -14.67
N ARG A 195 16.93 24.39 -15.31
CA ARG A 195 15.55 23.98 -15.04
C ARG A 195 15.53 22.98 -13.90
N THR A 196 14.70 23.23 -12.91
CA THR A 196 14.42 22.27 -11.84
C THR A 196 13.09 21.57 -12.09
N ILE A 197 12.93 20.38 -11.51
CA ILE A 197 11.64 19.67 -11.52
C ILE A 197 10.61 20.53 -10.81
N ASP A 198 9.42 20.62 -11.40
CA ASP A 198 8.29 21.31 -10.81
C ASP A 198 7.74 20.48 -9.65
N THR A 199 7.93 20.98 -8.42
CA THR A 199 7.49 20.29 -7.20
C THR A 199 5.98 20.21 -7.08
N GLU A 200 5.23 21.09 -7.73
CA GLU A 200 3.75 21.05 -7.71
C GLU A 200 3.21 19.86 -8.51
N LYS A 201 4.02 19.30 -9.42
CA LYS A 201 3.66 18.12 -10.21
C LYS A 201 3.95 16.81 -9.47
N ILE A 202 4.82 16.81 -8.46
CA ILE A 202 5.17 15.60 -7.67
C ILE A 202 4.07 15.35 -6.61
N ILE A 203 2.92 14.86 -7.06
CA ILE A 203 1.76 14.58 -6.21
C ILE A 203 1.69 13.08 -5.92
N PHE A 204 1.74 12.71 -4.63
CA PHE A 204 1.63 11.32 -4.20
C PHE A 204 0.20 11.01 -3.75
N THR A 205 -0.58 10.41 -4.64
CA THR A 205 -1.93 9.99 -4.31
C THR A 205 -1.93 8.71 -3.48
N TYR A 206 -2.56 8.75 -2.31
CA TYR A 206 -2.77 7.58 -1.47
C TYR A 206 -4.25 7.34 -1.20
N THR A 207 -4.59 6.08 -0.98
CA THR A 207 -5.96 5.66 -0.66
C THR A 207 -6.06 5.43 0.85
N SER A 208 -7.00 6.13 1.48
CA SER A 208 -7.29 5.99 2.91
C SER A 208 -8.69 5.43 3.13
N LEU A 209 -8.84 4.61 4.18
CA LEU A 209 -10.13 4.04 4.59
C LEU A 209 -10.47 4.56 5.99
N ASP A 210 -11.60 5.26 6.13
CA ASP A 210 -12.11 5.62 7.45
C ASP A 210 -12.81 4.41 8.10
N LEU A 211 -12.00 3.65 8.84
CA LEU A 211 -12.47 2.48 9.59
C LEU A 211 -13.50 2.82 10.66
N ASN A 212 -13.42 4.00 11.28
CA ASN A 212 -14.33 4.38 12.36
C ASN A 212 -15.70 4.74 11.81
N ALA A 213 -15.75 5.52 10.72
CA ALA A 213 -16.98 5.84 10.02
C ALA A 213 -17.61 4.57 9.44
N ALA A 214 -16.81 3.71 8.80
CA ALA A 214 -17.28 2.44 8.24
C ALA A 214 -17.87 1.52 9.32
N ALA A 215 -17.23 1.40 10.48
CA ALA A 215 -17.70 0.52 11.57
C ALA A 215 -18.95 1.05 12.29
N ARG A 216 -19.13 2.38 12.35
CA ARG A 216 -20.30 3.01 12.98
C ARG A 216 -21.49 3.14 12.03
N ASN A 217 -21.27 3.02 10.73
CA ASN A 217 -22.31 3.14 9.74
C ASN A 217 -23.36 2.03 9.89
N ARG A 218 -24.64 2.42 9.90
CA ARG A 218 -25.80 1.52 9.97
C ARG A 218 -26.67 1.55 8.72
N ASP A 219 -26.31 2.38 7.75
CA ASP A 219 -27.03 2.49 6.48
C ASP A 219 -26.67 1.30 5.58
N PRO A 220 -27.62 0.42 5.23
CA PRO A 220 -27.37 -0.73 4.36
C PRO A 220 -27.09 -0.36 2.91
N ASN A 221 -27.39 0.88 2.49
CA ASN A 221 -27.13 1.34 1.13
C ASN A 221 -25.69 1.83 0.93
N LYS A 222 -24.95 2.08 2.01
CA LYS A 222 -23.55 2.47 1.96
C LYS A 222 -22.65 1.25 1.97
N THR A 223 -21.74 1.20 1.01
CA THR A 223 -20.76 0.13 0.85
C THR A 223 -19.39 0.58 1.34
N ARG A 224 -18.43 -0.35 1.39
CA ARG A 224 -17.05 -0.03 1.79
C ARG A 224 -16.43 1.06 0.91
N LYS A 225 -16.82 1.15 -0.37
CA LYS A 225 -16.34 2.17 -1.31
C LYS A 225 -16.60 3.60 -0.80
N ASP A 226 -17.71 3.81 -0.11
CA ASP A 226 -18.13 5.15 0.35
C ASP A 226 -17.30 5.67 1.52
N PHE A 227 -16.45 4.82 2.12
CA PHE A 227 -15.53 5.17 3.20
C PHE A 227 -14.07 5.18 2.74
N ILE A 228 -13.84 4.93 1.45
CA ILE A 228 -12.52 4.99 0.84
C ILE A 228 -12.41 6.35 0.15
N SER A 229 -11.39 7.12 0.52
CA SER A 229 -11.04 8.37 -0.14
C SER A 229 -9.63 8.29 -0.70
N GLN A 230 -9.44 8.82 -1.90
CA GLN A 230 -8.12 9.10 -2.45
C GLN A 230 -7.77 10.55 -2.13
N VAL A 231 -6.58 10.75 -1.58
CA VAL A 231 -6.06 12.07 -1.23
C VAL A 231 -4.77 12.28 -2.04
N PRO A 232 -4.68 13.36 -2.83
CA PRO A 232 -3.44 13.77 -3.48
C PRO A 232 -2.41 14.31 -2.47
#